data_AF-A0A7V1RHX7-F1
#
_entry.id   AF-A0A7V1RHX7-F1
#
_cell.length_a   1.000
_cell.length_b   1.000
_cell.length_c   1.000
_cell.angle_alpha   90.00
_cell.angle_beta   90.00
_cell.angle_gamma   90.00
#
_symmetry.space_group_name_H-M   'P 1'
#
loop_
_entity.id
_entity.type
_entity.pdbx_description
1 polymer ?
#
loop_
_entity_poly.entity_id
_entity_poly.type
_entity_poly.pdbx_seq_one_letter_code
_entity_poly.pdbx_strand_id
1 'polypeptide(L)'
;MRGRPHPEEQATVRRLGRPSTPGLILASLCALAAGGGALLFSAAAGGQAGGGAIPREDVEACMACHSADVDGARAVNHAGLKGSAHKELVCQDCHSSITAAPHTPAMVKEKASCGACHNDAAEAFRKSTHSREDYVPGDHPTCIFCHGSGDPHAITAGSKWTRQQKVQVCTQCHEQRERMGRYKVDPDAVASYKESFHGKALLRFNDLRVAICTDCHLHHDVLSPSHPASTTHRNNAAKTCSQQGCHPGARVNFAMSGANHLRLKVKDTPALYWEEFFFRALTTVTILLLLAGVALDLRREVFGQGRPPRAGRLVGALISLSFLFVVIALTLSVLGAGGVKWTAMAAAGLIGLAVVFHLFRPRKRDEAVPQKRYQRFTLAQRIQHGLLALSFTLLVLTGMPLRFPEVEWLRALNLAMGGLPVSRLVHRGAALVMIFTWIWHTVYLLYRWKQAGFTLKSMTMLPTRKDLADVLDTARYYLGLTAEEPKFDRFQFREKFDYFAVYWGMPIMVLSGLVLWFPIYFGNLLPEVGLSAALIAHSDEAVLAFLAIVLWHFYNTHFNPDSFPMSGVFLTGTMTREEMEREHPLELERLEAAEGEGTGEGPPDQESSPPGSPRP
;
A
#
# COMPACT_ATOMS: atom_id res chain seq x y z
N MET A 1 -16.33 -1.17 -49.73
CA MET A 1 -17.12 0.07 -49.52
C MET A 1 -16.61 0.70 -48.22
N ARG A 2 -15.50 1.46 -48.23
CA ARG A 2 -15.36 2.93 -48.38
C ARG A 2 -16.15 3.79 -47.37
N GLY A 3 -15.38 4.45 -46.48
CA GLY A 3 -15.64 5.77 -45.88
C GLY A 3 -15.94 5.76 -44.39
N ARG A 4 -15.31 6.54 -43.49
CA ARG A 4 -14.26 7.57 -43.51
C ARG A 4 -13.71 7.70 -42.06
N PRO A 5 -12.48 8.19 -41.82
CA PRO A 5 -11.99 8.55 -40.48
C PRO A 5 -12.28 10.03 -40.14
N HIS A 6 -12.50 10.32 -38.84
CA HIS A 6 -12.61 11.68 -38.28
C HIS A 6 -11.26 12.14 -37.67
N PRO A 7 -11.02 13.46 -37.57
CA PRO A 7 -9.69 14.05 -37.61
C PRO A 7 -9.03 14.26 -36.24
N GLU A 8 -7.72 14.42 -36.32
CA GLU A 8 -6.80 14.89 -35.28
C GLU A 8 -7.16 16.29 -34.77
N GLU A 9 -7.11 16.49 -33.45
CA GLU A 9 -7.12 17.81 -32.83
C GLU A 9 -5.87 17.98 -31.97
N GLN A 10 -4.95 18.79 -32.48
CA GLN A 10 -3.79 19.30 -31.77
C GLN A 10 -4.23 20.49 -30.91
N ALA A 11 -3.94 20.47 -29.61
CA ALA A 11 -4.07 21.64 -28.75
C ALA A 11 -2.95 21.69 -27.70
N THR A 12 -1.88 22.37 -28.10
CA THR A 12 -1.17 23.45 -27.38
C THR A 12 -0.83 23.27 -25.89
N VAL A 13 0.47 23.06 -25.67
CA VAL A 13 1.21 23.20 -24.42
C VAL A 13 1.08 24.62 -23.86
N ARG A 14 0.38 24.79 -22.72
CA ARG A 14 0.31 26.04 -21.97
C ARG A 14 1.46 26.08 -20.95
N ARG A 15 2.44 26.95 -21.20
CA ARG A 15 3.59 27.22 -20.32
C ARG A 15 3.15 27.89 -19.01
N LEU A 16 3.75 27.41 -17.92
CA LEU A 16 3.70 27.99 -16.57
C LEU A 16 4.43 29.34 -16.54
N GLY A 17 3.73 30.40 -16.14
CA GLY A 17 4.29 31.71 -15.81
C GLY A 17 4.42 31.86 -14.29
N ARG A 18 5.62 32.22 -13.83
CA ARG A 18 5.99 32.54 -12.44
C ARG A 18 5.36 33.86 -11.96
N PRO A 19 5.24 34.09 -10.63
CA PRO A 19 4.76 35.35 -10.08
C PRO A 19 5.91 36.37 -9.90
N SER A 20 5.61 37.65 -10.07
CA SER A 20 6.45 38.76 -9.62
C SER A 20 5.58 39.96 -9.23
N THR A 21 5.50 40.24 -7.93
CA THR A 21 5.28 41.58 -7.34
C THR A 21 6.61 42.35 -7.37
N PRO A 22 6.67 43.70 -7.46
CA PRO A 22 6.16 44.70 -6.48
C PRO A 22 5.43 45.86 -7.21
N GLY A 23 4.82 46.92 -6.66
CA GLY A 23 4.76 47.57 -5.36
C GLY A 23 4.56 49.09 -5.62
N LEU A 24 3.53 49.69 -5.01
CA LEU A 24 3.35 51.11 -4.63
C LEU A 24 3.54 52.26 -5.65
N ILE A 25 2.57 53.19 -5.71
CA ILE A 25 2.67 54.64 -5.35
C ILE A 25 1.45 55.44 -5.90
N LEU A 26 0.76 56.14 -4.99
CA LEU A 26 0.08 57.48 -5.01
C LEU A 26 -0.56 58.04 -6.31
N ALA A 27 -1.57 58.93 -6.31
CA ALA A 27 -2.38 59.61 -5.30
C ALA A 27 -3.45 60.47 -6.02
N SER A 28 -4.46 60.87 -5.24
CA SER A 28 -5.18 62.16 -5.28
C SER A 28 -6.08 62.52 -6.47
N LEU A 29 -7.36 62.79 -6.17
CA LEU A 29 -7.89 64.17 -6.18
C LEU A 29 -9.26 64.25 -5.50
N CYS A 30 -9.30 64.98 -4.39
CA CYS A 30 -10.50 65.60 -3.83
C CYS A 30 -10.79 66.90 -4.58
N ALA A 31 -12.06 67.22 -4.80
CA ALA A 31 -12.53 68.60 -4.85
C ALA A 31 -14.00 68.69 -4.40
N LEU A 32 -14.24 69.63 -3.49
CA LEU A 32 -15.49 70.01 -2.86
C LEU A 32 -16.50 70.64 -3.84
N ALA A 33 -17.80 70.56 -3.53
CA ALA A 33 -18.59 71.74 -3.15
C ALA A 33 -20.04 71.36 -2.77
N ALA A 34 -20.52 72.00 -1.71
CA ALA A 34 -21.79 71.79 -1.04
C ALA A 34 -22.91 72.70 -1.60
N GLY A 35 -24.16 72.39 -1.24
CA GLY A 35 -25.18 73.43 -1.06
C GLY A 35 -26.64 73.06 -1.36
N GLY A 36 -27.34 72.57 -0.33
CA GLY A 36 -28.60 73.19 0.15
C GLY A 36 -29.93 72.90 -0.57
N GLY A 37 -30.90 72.38 0.20
CA GLY A 37 -32.32 72.46 -0.12
C GLY A 37 -33.16 71.42 0.62
N ALA A 38 -33.60 71.76 1.84
CA ALA A 38 -34.46 70.92 2.66
C ALA A 38 -35.96 71.21 2.47
N LEU A 39 -36.76 70.16 2.75
CA LEU A 39 -38.18 70.12 3.11
C LEU A 39 -39.22 70.22 1.99
N LEU A 40 -40.06 69.18 1.87
CA LEU A 40 -41.46 69.21 2.30
C LEU A 40 -42.08 67.79 2.37
N PHE A 41 -42.55 67.47 3.57
CA PHE A 41 -43.68 66.65 4.02
C PHE A 41 -44.21 65.41 3.27
N SER A 42 -44.37 64.37 4.09
CA SER A 42 -45.10 63.11 3.94
C SER A 42 -46.51 63.22 3.35
N ALA A 43 -46.85 62.23 2.51
CA ALA A 43 -48.19 61.67 2.45
C ALA A 43 -48.10 60.15 2.55
N ALA A 44 -48.62 59.62 3.65
CA ALA A 44 -48.85 58.20 3.83
C ALA A 44 -49.90 57.72 2.82
N ALA A 45 -49.57 56.68 2.08
CA ALA A 45 -50.56 55.78 1.50
C ALA A 45 -50.22 54.38 2.01
N GLY A 46 -50.81 54.04 3.16
CA GLY A 46 -50.97 52.66 3.56
C GLY A 46 -51.89 51.98 2.55
N GLY A 47 -51.30 51.41 1.51
CA GLY A 47 -51.96 50.44 0.66
C GLY A 47 -52.06 49.14 1.43
N GLN A 48 -53.27 48.79 1.85
CA GLN A 48 -53.59 47.44 2.28
C GLN A 48 -53.19 46.49 1.16
N ALA A 49 -52.18 45.66 1.41
CA ALA A 49 -51.82 44.56 0.53
C ALA A 49 -52.96 43.54 0.57
N GLY A 50 -53.91 43.67 -0.36
CA GLY A 50 -54.75 42.55 -0.74
C GLY A 50 -53.83 41.45 -1.25
N GLY A 51 -53.88 40.26 -0.62
CA GLY A 51 -53.08 39.12 -1.03
C GLY A 51 -53.40 38.77 -2.48
N GLY A 52 -52.48 39.12 -3.38
CA GLY A 52 -52.57 38.84 -4.80
C GLY A 52 -52.07 37.43 -5.09
N ALA A 53 -52.78 36.70 -5.93
CA ALA A 53 -52.26 35.46 -6.51
C ALA A 53 -50.99 35.78 -7.31
N ILE A 54 -49.93 34.99 -7.10
CA ILE A 54 -48.69 35.11 -7.88
C ILE A 54 -48.85 34.23 -9.12
N PRO A 55 -48.83 34.79 -10.35
CA PRO A 55 -48.86 34.00 -11.58
C PRO A 55 -47.73 32.96 -11.59
N ARG A 56 -48.01 31.75 -12.08
CA ARG A 56 -47.10 30.60 -11.99
C ARG A 56 -45.73 30.82 -12.62
N GLU A 57 -45.65 31.69 -13.62
CA GLU A 57 -44.45 31.94 -14.42
C GLU A 57 -43.59 33.10 -13.89
N ASP A 58 -44.06 33.82 -12.87
CA ASP A 58 -43.41 35.06 -12.40
C ASP A 58 -42.32 34.79 -11.36
N VAL A 59 -41.16 34.33 -11.83
CA VAL A 59 -39.97 34.13 -10.99
C VAL A 59 -39.48 35.45 -10.39
N GLU A 60 -39.65 36.57 -11.10
CA GLU A 60 -39.23 37.90 -10.63
C GLU A 60 -40.03 38.35 -9.41
N ALA A 61 -41.34 38.08 -9.38
CA ALA A 61 -42.17 38.33 -8.20
C ALA A 61 -41.69 37.56 -6.96
N CYS A 62 -41.24 36.31 -7.11
CA CYS A 62 -40.63 35.57 -6.00
C CYS A 62 -39.28 36.18 -5.59
N MET A 63 -38.43 36.52 -6.56
CA MET A 63 -37.08 37.04 -6.31
C MET A 63 -37.08 38.45 -5.71
N ALA A 64 -38.15 39.23 -5.87
CA ALA A 64 -38.32 40.52 -5.21
C ALA A 64 -38.25 40.46 -3.68
N CYS A 65 -38.56 39.30 -3.07
CA CYS A 65 -38.45 39.07 -1.63
C CYS A 65 -37.44 37.97 -1.24
N HIS A 66 -36.93 37.19 -2.21
CA HIS A 66 -36.02 36.06 -1.98
C HIS A 66 -34.62 36.27 -2.57
N SER A 67 -34.29 37.47 -3.07
CA SER A 67 -32.92 37.80 -3.46
C SER A 67 -32.00 37.96 -2.24
N ALA A 68 -30.69 37.85 -2.48
CA ALA A 68 -29.68 38.04 -1.43
C ALA A 68 -29.58 39.49 -0.94
N ASP A 69 -30.08 40.45 -1.73
CA ASP A 69 -29.98 41.89 -1.48
C ASP A 69 -31.10 42.43 -0.57
N VAL A 70 -32.04 41.58 -0.16
CA VAL A 70 -33.16 41.96 0.72
C VAL A 70 -32.82 41.62 2.17
N ASP A 71 -32.71 42.65 3.01
CA ASP A 71 -32.42 42.50 4.44
C ASP A 71 -33.48 41.66 5.15
N GLY A 72 -33.03 40.60 5.84
CA GLY A 72 -33.90 39.66 6.56
C GLY A 72 -34.58 38.60 5.69
N ALA A 73 -34.32 38.56 4.38
CA ALA A 73 -34.87 37.55 3.48
C ALA A 73 -34.27 36.15 3.69
N ARG A 74 -35.07 35.11 3.42
CA ARG A 74 -34.57 33.76 3.17
C ARG A 74 -34.08 33.70 1.72
N ALA A 75 -32.85 34.14 1.50
CA ALA A 75 -32.26 34.21 0.17
C ALA A 75 -32.25 32.84 -0.54
N VAL A 76 -32.66 32.83 -1.80
CA VAL A 76 -32.68 31.65 -2.66
C VAL A 76 -31.53 31.73 -3.67
N ASN A 77 -30.83 30.61 -3.86
CA ASN A 77 -29.76 30.51 -4.85
C ASN A 77 -30.31 30.31 -6.27
N HIS A 78 -30.88 31.36 -6.85
CA HIS A 78 -31.43 31.31 -8.22
C HIS A 78 -30.35 31.01 -9.27
N ALA A 79 -29.12 31.50 -9.06
CA ALA A 79 -27.98 31.16 -9.91
C ALA A 79 -27.67 29.66 -9.89
N GLY A 80 -27.74 29.03 -8.71
CA GLY A 80 -27.64 27.59 -8.53
C GLY A 80 -28.71 26.82 -9.31
N LEU A 81 -29.97 27.28 -9.27
CA LEU A 81 -31.06 26.70 -10.05
C LEU A 81 -30.79 26.78 -11.55
N LYS A 82 -30.38 27.94 -12.06
CA LYS A 82 -30.04 28.13 -13.48
C LYS A 82 -28.82 27.32 -13.93
N GLY A 83 -27.92 26.98 -13.00
CA GLY A 83 -26.81 26.06 -13.24
C GLY A 83 -27.14 24.57 -13.07
N SER A 84 -28.34 24.23 -12.61
CA SER A 84 -28.74 22.88 -12.23
C SER A 84 -29.34 22.07 -13.38
N ALA A 85 -29.62 20.79 -13.12
CA ALA A 85 -30.39 19.95 -14.03
C ALA A 85 -31.84 20.45 -14.25
N HIS A 86 -32.33 21.34 -13.40
CA HIS A 86 -33.68 21.89 -13.39
C HIS A 86 -33.75 23.35 -13.86
N LYS A 87 -32.75 23.84 -14.60
CA LYS A 87 -32.64 25.25 -15.04
C LYS A 87 -33.88 25.84 -15.75
N GLU A 88 -34.70 24.97 -16.35
CA GLU A 88 -35.93 25.34 -17.06
C GLU A 88 -37.18 25.36 -16.15
N LEU A 89 -37.09 24.85 -14.92
CA LEU A 89 -38.20 24.87 -13.96
C LEU A 89 -38.32 26.25 -13.29
N VAL A 90 -39.56 26.61 -12.95
CA VAL A 90 -39.88 27.81 -12.15
C VAL A 90 -40.16 27.43 -10.70
N CYS A 91 -40.16 28.41 -9.79
CA CYS A 91 -40.27 28.19 -8.34
C CYS A 91 -41.47 27.30 -7.96
N GLN A 92 -42.64 27.57 -8.55
CA GLN A 92 -43.89 26.86 -8.25
C GLN A 92 -43.95 25.42 -8.80
N ASP A 93 -43.02 25.01 -9.67
CA ASP A 93 -42.97 23.61 -10.13
C ASP A 93 -42.51 22.66 -9.03
N CYS A 94 -41.63 23.15 -8.15
CA CYS A 94 -41.20 22.42 -6.96
C CYS A 94 -42.03 22.82 -5.73
N HIS A 95 -42.39 24.10 -5.62
CA HIS A 95 -43.14 24.69 -4.51
C HIS A 95 -44.63 24.87 -4.87
N SER A 96 -45.30 23.78 -5.26
CA SER A 96 -46.68 23.81 -5.77
C SER A 96 -47.72 24.37 -4.79
N SER A 97 -47.41 24.41 -3.49
CA SER A 97 -48.25 24.98 -2.44
C SER A 97 -48.15 26.51 -2.32
N ILE A 98 -47.14 27.14 -2.95
CA ILE A 98 -46.86 28.58 -2.83
C ILE A 98 -47.49 29.34 -4.00
N THR A 99 -48.73 29.79 -3.83
CA THR A 99 -49.54 30.42 -4.90
C THR A 99 -49.83 31.92 -4.71
N ALA A 100 -49.45 32.52 -3.59
CA ALA A 100 -49.76 33.91 -3.23
C ALA A 100 -48.77 34.50 -2.21
N ALA A 101 -48.69 35.83 -2.15
CA ALA A 101 -47.98 36.57 -1.09
C ALA A 101 -48.92 37.59 -0.41
N PRO A 102 -48.83 37.81 0.92
CA PRO A 102 -47.92 37.15 1.87
C PRO A 102 -48.26 35.65 2.07
N HIS A 103 -47.23 34.82 2.30
CA HIS A 103 -47.42 33.38 2.44
C HIS A 103 -48.17 33.02 3.74
N THR A 104 -49.17 32.14 3.65
CA THR A 104 -49.84 31.61 4.84
C THR A 104 -49.03 30.48 5.47
N PRO A 105 -49.20 30.18 6.77
CA PRO A 105 -48.53 29.04 7.42
C PRO A 105 -48.80 27.70 6.73
N ALA A 106 -49.98 27.52 6.12
CA ALA A 106 -50.32 26.31 5.39
C ALA A 106 -49.46 26.13 4.13
N MET A 107 -49.21 27.22 3.40
CA MET A 107 -48.41 27.20 2.16
C MET A 107 -46.95 26.83 2.44
N VAL A 108 -46.38 27.35 3.53
CA VAL A 108 -44.98 27.13 3.93
C VAL A 108 -44.75 25.76 4.60
N LYS A 109 -45.83 25.07 5.01
CA LYS A 109 -45.75 23.75 5.66
C LYS A 109 -45.35 22.65 4.68
N GLU A 110 -45.80 22.74 3.43
CA GLU A 110 -45.49 21.76 2.40
C GLU A 110 -44.11 22.05 1.79
N LYS A 111 -43.24 21.04 1.80
CA LYS A 111 -41.87 21.14 1.26
C LYS A 111 -41.88 20.83 -0.23
N ALA A 112 -40.82 21.27 -0.92
CA ALA A 112 -40.63 20.94 -2.33
C ALA A 112 -40.67 19.42 -2.58
N SER A 113 -41.43 19.00 -3.60
CA SER A 113 -41.66 17.57 -3.91
C SER A 113 -40.88 17.12 -5.15
N CYS A 114 -39.77 16.43 -4.94
CA CYS A 114 -39.05 15.77 -6.03
C CYS A 114 -39.86 14.59 -6.61
N GLY A 115 -40.69 13.97 -5.77
CA GLY A 115 -41.47 12.77 -6.11
C GLY A 115 -42.50 13.02 -7.20
N ALA A 116 -43.06 14.23 -7.31
CA ALA A 116 -44.05 14.57 -8.32
C ALA A 116 -43.58 14.24 -9.76
N CYS A 117 -42.29 14.45 -10.05
CA CYS A 117 -41.69 14.12 -11.34
C CYS A 117 -40.79 12.86 -11.30
N HIS A 118 -40.20 12.52 -10.15
CA HIS A 118 -39.31 11.37 -9.97
C HIS A 118 -39.96 10.26 -9.12
N ASN A 119 -41.17 9.83 -9.50
CA ASN A 119 -41.97 8.87 -8.74
C ASN A 119 -41.21 7.58 -8.41
N ASP A 120 -40.58 6.95 -9.42
CA ASP A 120 -39.87 5.68 -9.25
C ASP A 120 -38.69 5.79 -8.27
N ALA A 121 -37.90 6.86 -8.40
CA ALA A 121 -36.76 7.11 -7.51
C ALA A 121 -37.23 7.41 -6.08
N ALA A 122 -38.31 8.18 -5.93
CA ALA A 122 -38.90 8.49 -4.64
C ALA A 122 -39.48 7.23 -3.97
N GLU A 123 -40.10 6.33 -4.74
CA GLU A 123 -40.61 5.06 -4.23
C GLU A 123 -39.48 4.11 -3.84
N ALA A 124 -38.45 3.98 -4.68
CA ALA A 124 -37.24 3.21 -4.37
C ALA A 124 -36.58 3.71 -3.08
N PHE A 125 -36.43 5.04 -2.94
CA PHE A 125 -35.86 5.66 -1.75
C PHE A 125 -36.68 5.36 -0.50
N ARG A 126 -38.02 5.45 -0.56
CA ARG A 126 -38.93 5.12 0.56
C ARG A 126 -38.85 3.67 1.03
N LYS A 127 -38.42 2.75 0.17
CA LYS A 127 -38.25 1.32 0.50
C LYS A 127 -36.84 0.99 1.01
N SER A 128 -35.91 1.95 0.95
CA SER A 128 -34.52 1.75 1.31
C SER A 128 -34.27 1.81 2.81
N THR A 129 -33.10 1.35 3.25
CA THR A 129 -32.66 1.53 4.64
C THR A 129 -32.41 2.99 5.00
N HIS A 130 -32.30 3.89 4.00
CA HIS A 130 -32.07 5.31 4.17
C HIS A 130 -33.36 6.13 4.43
N SER A 131 -34.53 5.49 4.40
CA SER A 131 -35.82 6.13 4.70
C SER A 131 -36.56 5.47 5.87
N ARG A 132 -35.83 4.75 6.74
CA ARG A 132 -36.39 4.13 7.94
C ARG A 132 -36.98 5.18 8.89
N GLU A 133 -38.02 4.80 9.62
CA GLU A 133 -38.76 5.70 10.51
C GLU A 133 -38.06 5.92 11.86
N ASP A 134 -37.25 4.97 12.32
CA ASP A 134 -36.49 5.05 13.56
C ASP A 134 -35.14 5.75 13.36
N TYR A 135 -35.19 7.03 12.98
CA TYR A 135 -34.01 7.86 12.76
C TYR A 135 -33.91 9.06 13.70
N VAL A 136 -32.67 9.47 13.96
CA VAL A 136 -32.39 10.78 14.56
C VAL A 136 -32.50 11.86 13.48
N PRO A 137 -33.27 12.94 13.68
CA PRO A 137 -33.41 14.01 12.70
C PRO A 137 -32.05 14.51 12.18
N GLY A 138 -31.87 14.48 10.85
CA GLY A 138 -30.64 14.92 10.18
C GLY A 138 -29.58 13.83 9.94
N ASP A 139 -29.71 12.65 10.54
CA ASP A 139 -28.75 11.55 10.31
C ASP A 139 -28.92 10.86 8.95
N HIS A 140 -30.17 10.76 8.49
CA HIS A 140 -30.51 10.09 7.24
C HIS A 140 -30.46 11.06 6.06
N PRO A 141 -30.01 10.59 4.89
CA PRO A 141 -29.92 11.44 3.71
C PRO A 141 -31.32 11.82 3.20
N THR A 142 -31.37 12.90 2.43
CA THR A 142 -32.53 13.31 1.64
C THR A 142 -32.12 13.42 0.18
N CYS A 143 -33.09 13.56 -0.72
CA CYS A 143 -32.80 13.82 -2.14
C CYS A 143 -31.86 15.03 -2.31
N ILE A 144 -32.08 16.08 -1.51
CA ILE A 144 -31.26 17.31 -1.51
C ILE A 144 -29.88 17.06 -0.91
N PHE A 145 -29.77 16.26 0.15
CA PHE A 145 -28.47 15.94 0.73
C PHE A 145 -27.56 15.27 -0.29
N CYS A 146 -28.08 14.28 -1.04
CA CYS A 146 -27.30 13.58 -2.06
C CYS A 146 -27.10 14.42 -3.32
N HIS A 147 -28.16 15.04 -3.87
CA HIS A 147 -28.10 15.70 -5.18
C HIS A 147 -27.78 17.20 -5.14
N GLY A 148 -28.13 17.90 -4.05
CA GLY A 148 -27.98 19.34 -3.91
C GLY A 148 -26.72 19.78 -3.17
N SER A 149 -25.94 18.85 -2.60
CA SER A 149 -24.72 19.15 -1.84
C SER A 149 -24.93 20.20 -0.74
N GLY A 150 -26.10 20.17 -0.10
CA GLY A 150 -26.51 21.11 0.95
C GLY A 150 -27.39 22.27 0.49
N ASP A 151 -27.54 22.49 -0.82
CA ASP A 151 -28.44 23.50 -1.39
C ASP A 151 -29.61 22.86 -2.17
N PRO A 152 -30.88 23.05 -1.75
CA PRO A 152 -32.03 22.52 -2.47
C PRO A 152 -32.25 23.08 -3.87
N HIS A 153 -31.63 24.21 -4.22
CA HIS A 153 -31.78 24.86 -5.52
C HIS A 153 -30.64 24.51 -6.49
N ALA A 154 -29.55 23.87 -6.03
CA ALA A 154 -28.38 23.53 -6.86
C ALA A 154 -28.27 22.02 -7.15
N ILE A 155 -29.35 21.44 -7.68
CA ILE A 155 -29.47 19.99 -7.88
C ILE A 155 -28.60 19.48 -9.04
N THR A 156 -27.74 18.51 -8.74
CA THR A 156 -26.91 17.81 -9.74
C THR A 156 -27.49 16.44 -10.08
N ALA A 157 -27.71 16.18 -11.37
CA ALA A 157 -28.13 14.86 -11.83
C ALA A 157 -27.04 13.81 -11.59
N GLY A 158 -27.40 12.64 -11.06
CA GLY A 158 -26.43 11.57 -10.76
C GLY A 158 -25.67 11.04 -11.99
N SER A 159 -26.18 11.26 -13.20
CA SER A 159 -25.51 10.97 -14.47
C SER A 159 -24.33 11.89 -14.77
N LYS A 160 -24.27 13.07 -14.13
CA LYS A 160 -23.18 14.05 -14.27
C LYS A 160 -22.05 13.83 -13.28
N TRP A 161 -22.25 12.99 -12.25
CA TRP A 161 -21.20 12.68 -11.29
C TRP A 161 -20.15 11.75 -11.85
N THR A 162 -18.89 12.06 -11.53
CA THR A 162 -17.79 11.11 -11.70
C THR A 162 -17.97 9.91 -10.76
N ARG A 163 -17.32 8.78 -11.06
CA ARG A 163 -17.36 7.59 -10.19
C ARG A 163 -16.79 7.87 -8.79
N GLN A 164 -15.78 8.73 -8.69
CA GLN A 164 -15.22 9.17 -7.41
C GLN A 164 -16.21 10.04 -6.62
N GLN A 165 -16.91 10.98 -7.29
CA GLN A 165 -17.96 11.78 -6.64
C GLN A 165 -19.10 10.90 -6.11
N LYS A 166 -19.51 9.87 -6.85
CA LYS A 166 -20.52 8.89 -6.38
C LYS A 166 -20.08 8.19 -5.08
N VAL A 167 -18.81 7.80 -4.97
CA VAL A 167 -18.27 7.25 -3.72
C VAL A 167 -18.30 8.30 -2.61
N GLN A 168 -17.88 9.54 -2.90
CA GLN A 168 -17.83 10.62 -1.91
C GLN A 168 -19.19 10.92 -1.28
N VAL A 169 -20.28 10.87 -2.05
CA VAL A 169 -21.64 11.07 -1.51
C VAL A 169 -21.95 10.05 -0.41
N CYS A 170 -21.60 8.77 -0.62
CA CYS A 170 -21.80 7.74 0.40
C CYS A 170 -20.89 7.97 1.62
N THR A 171 -19.61 8.31 1.38
CA THR A 171 -18.63 8.41 2.46
C THR A 171 -18.87 9.59 3.40
N GLN A 172 -19.56 10.65 2.96
CA GLN A 172 -19.92 11.80 3.80
C GLN A 172 -20.62 11.39 5.09
N CYS A 173 -21.50 10.38 5.04
CA CYS A 173 -22.17 9.83 6.22
C CYS A 173 -21.53 8.54 6.71
N HIS A 174 -21.14 7.63 5.81
CA HIS A 174 -20.67 6.29 6.19
C HIS A 174 -19.27 6.25 6.83
N GLU A 175 -18.49 7.34 6.77
CA GLU A 175 -17.23 7.47 7.52
C GLU A 175 -17.43 7.98 8.95
N GLN A 176 -18.62 8.50 9.28
CA GLN A 176 -18.89 9.05 10.60
C GLN A 176 -19.18 7.93 11.59
N ARG A 177 -18.17 7.55 12.39
CA ARG A 177 -18.25 6.38 13.29
C ARG A 177 -19.44 6.43 14.25
N GLU A 178 -19.67 7.58 14.88
CA GLU A 178 -20.76 7.77 15.84
C GLU A 178 -22.13 7.65 15.16
N ARG A 179 -22.30 8.29 14.00
CA ARG A 179 -23.53 8.22 13.19
C ARG A 179 -23.83 6.79 12.77
N MET A 180 -22.85 6.07 12.22
CA MET A 180 -23.03 4.69 11.77
C MET A 180 -23.28 3.72 12.93
N GLY A 181 -22.60 3.95 14.07
CA GLY A 181 -22.79 3.18 15.29
C GLY A 181 -24.24 3.19 15.80
N ARG A 182 -24.93 4.34 15.74
CA ARG A 182 -26.36 4.44 16.12
C ARG A 182 -27.26 3.48 15.35
N TYR A 183 -26.93 3.20 14.10
CA TYR A 183 -27.73 2.33 13.20
C TYR A 183 -27.15 0.93 13.01
N LYS A 184 -26.17 0.54 13.83
CA LYS A 184 -25.49 -0.77 13.76
C LYS A 184 -24.86 -1.05 12.40
N VAL A 185 -24.41 -0.01 11.71
CA VAL A 185 -23.58 -0.13 10.51
C VAL A 185 -22.12 -0.10 10.94
N ASP A 186 -21.31 -1.09 10.54
CA ASP A 186 -19.91 -1.12 10.95
C ASP A 186 -19.17 0.11 10.40
N PRO A 187 -18.57 0.94 11.28
CA PRO A 187 -17.91 2.18 10.88
C PRO A 187 -16.65 1.97 10.04
N ASP A 188 -16.14 0.75 9.96
CA ASP A 188 -14.98 0.40 9.13
C ASP A 188 -15.36 -0.01 7.71
N ALA A 189 -16.65 -0.01 7.33
CA ALA A 189 -17.09 -0.37 5.99
C ALA A 189 -16.38 0.47 4.91
N VAL A 190 -16.34 1.79 5.08
CA VAL A 190 -15.69 2.68 4.11
C VAL A 190 -14.17 2.51 4.09
N ALA A 191 -13.54 2.46 5.28
CA ALA A 191 -12.10 2.23 5.38
C ALA A 191 -11.71 0.90 4.71
N SER A 192 -12.50 -0.14 4.94
CA SER A 192 -12.28 -1.45 4.33
C SER A 192 -12.47 -1.45 2.81
N TYR A 193 -13.43 -0.69 2.29
CA TYR A 193 -13.58 -0.51 0.84
C TYR A 193 -12.39 0.23 0.24
N LYS A 194 -11.95 1.34 0.87
CA LYS A 194 -10.77 2.10 0.41
C LYS A 194 -9.51 1.25 0.34
N GLU A 195 -9.41 0.22 1.18
CA GLU A 195 -8.28 -0.72 1.22
C GLU A 195 -8.42 -1.90 0.26
N SER A 196 -9.62 -2.16 -0.25
CA SER A 196 -9.86 -3.18 -1.27
C SER A 196 -9.19 -2.84 -2.59
N PHE A 197 -9.04 -3.83 -3.48
CA PHE A 197 -8.53 -3.59 -4.83
C PHE A 197 -9.39 -2.57 -5.59
N HIS A 198 -10.72 -2.66 -5.52
CA HIS A 198 -11.63 -1.73 -6.18
C HIS A 198 -11.48 -0.29 -5.68
N GLY A 199 -11.47 -0.10 -4.35
CA GLY A 199 -11.28 1.21 -3.75
C GLY A 199 -9.94 1.83 -4.10
N LYS A 200 -8.84 1.07 -3.98
CA LYS A 200 -7.49 1.54 -4.35
C LYS A 200 -7.40 1.89 -5.83
N ALA A 201 -7.86 1.00 -6.71
CA ALA A 201 -7.80 1.20 -8.14
C ALA A 201 -8.54 2.49 -8.58
N LEU A 202 -9.74 2.75 -8.04
CA LEU A 202 -10.47 3.98 -8.36
C LEU A 202 -9.87 5.23 -7.69
N LEU A 203 -9.66 5.19 -6.38
CA LEU A 203 -9.36 6.38 -5.58
C LEU A 203 -7.90 6.80 -5.67
N ARG A 204 -7.00 5.87 -5.99
CA ARG A 204 -5.54 6.12 -6.01
C ARG A 204 -4.96 6.03 -7.41
N PHE A 205 -5.53 5.20 -8.28
CA PHE A 205 -5.04 4.99 -9.65
C PHE A 205 -6.03 5.45 -10.74
N ASN A 206 -7.20 5.98 -10.37
CA ASN A 206 -8.24 6.45 -11.30
C ASN A 206 -8.68 5.41 -12.35
N ASP A 207 -8.63 4.11 -12.01
CA ASP A 207 -9.17 3.07 -12.88
C ASP A 207 -10.71 3.05 -12.77
N LEU A 208 -11.38 3.47 -13.84
CA LEU A 208 -12.84 3.59 -13.88
C LEU A 208 -13.56 2.25 -14.09
N ARG A 209 -12.83 1.15 -14.36
CA ARG A 209 -13.39 -0.17 -14.68
C ARG A 209 -13.66 -1.04 -13.45
N VAL A 210 -13.47 -0.50 -12.26
CA VAL A 210 -13.65 -1.21 -10.99
C VAL A 210 -14.97 -0.84 -10.34
N ALA A 211 -15.51 -1.76 -9.53
CA ALA A 211 -16.79 -1.54 -8.85
C ALA A 211 -16.72 -0.42 -7.80
N ILE A 212 -17.81 0.30 -7.64
CA ILE A 212 -18.03 1.28 -6.57
C ILE A 212 -19.21 0.87 -5.70
N CYS A 213 -19.46 1.63 -4.62
CA CYS A 213 -20.56 1.38 -3.69
C CYS A 213 -21.88 1.10 -4.41
N THR A 214 -22.23 1.91 -5.42
CA THR A 214 -23.51 1.81 -6.14
C THR A 214 -23.61 0.61 -7.08
N ASP A 215 -22.50 0.01 -7.51
CA ASP A 215 -22.55 -1.18 -8.37
C ASP A 215 -22.93 -2.42 -7.56
N CYS A 216 -22.60 -2.43 -6.27
CA CYS A 216 -22.93 -3.53 -5.35
C CYS A 216 -24.17 -3.24 -4.50
N HIS A 217 -24.30 -2.05 -3.93
CA HIS A 217 -25.35 -1.68 -2.97
C HIS A 217 -26.54 -0.93 -3.57
N LEU A 218 -26.48 -0.59 -4.87
CA LEU A 218 -27.43 0.31 -5.54
C LEU A 218 -27.38 1.73 -4.94
N HIS A 219 -28.36 2.59 -5.24
CA HIS A 219 -28.26 4.04 -4.94
C HIS A 219 -29.54 4.68 -4.39
N HIS A 220 -30.72 4.33 -4.89
CA HIS A 220 -31.99 4.80 -4.31
C HIS A 220 -32.68 3.70 -3.48
N ASP A 221 -32.53 2.44 -3.87
CA ASP A 221 -33.09 1.24 -3.25
C ASP A 221 -32.05 0.49 -2.39
N VAL A 222 -31.21 1.22 -1.66
CA VAL A 222 -30.16 0.64 -0.83
C VAL A 222 -30.76 -0.16 0.32
N LEU A 223 -30.51 -1.47 0.34
CA LEU A 223 -30.98 -2.39 1.39
C LEU A 223 -29.81 -2.89 2.24
N SER A 224 -30.10 -3.19 3.51
CA SER A 224 -29.15 -3.85 4.41
C SER A 224 -28.66 -5.19 3.81
N PRO A 225 -27.37 -5.56 3.95
CA PRO A 225 -26.86 -6.85 3.48
C PRO A 225 -27.57 -8.07 4.09
N SER A 226 -28.24 -7.88 5.24
CA SER A 226 -29.07 -8.91 5.89
C SER A 226 -30.45 -9.10 5.24
N HIS A 227 -30.92 -8.14 4.44
CA HIS A 227 -32.23 -8.20 3.81
C HIS A 227 -32.20 -9.16 2.61
N PRO A 228 -33.13 -10.12 2.48
CA PRO A 228 -33.08 -11.15 1.42
C PRO A 228 -33.10 -10.60 -0.01
N ALA A 229 -33.73 -9.44 -0.24
CA ALA A 229 -33.77 -8.78 -1.54
C ALA A 229 -32.52 -7.93 -1.85
N SER A 230 -31.61 -7.72 -0.88
CA SER A 230 -30.40 -6.92 -1.10
C SER A 230 -29.47 -7.60 -2.11
N THR A 231 -28.93 -6.83 -3.04
CA THR A 231 -27.92 -7.30 -4.02
C THR A 231 -26.63 -7.79 -3.36
N THR A 232 -26.35 -7.33 -2.13
CA THR A 232 -25.19 -7.78 -1.35
C THR A 232 -25.51 -8.91 -0.36
N HIS A 233 -26.76 -9.37 -0.31
CA HIS A 233 -27.15 -10.54 0.48
C HIS A 233 -26.48 -11.81 -0.06
N ARG A 234 -26.15 -12.77 0.81
CA ARG A 234 -25.44 -14.02 0.46
C ARG A 234 -25.99 -14.72 -0.79
N ASN A 235 -27.32 -14.82 -0.87
CA ASN A 235 -28.00 -15.52 -1.97
C ASN A 235 -27.95 -14.76 -3.31
N ASN A 236 -27.68 -13.46 -3.27
CA ASN A 236 -27.68 -12.58 -4.45
C ASN A 236 -26.27 -12.14 -4.85
N ALA A 237 -25.31 -12.14 -3.92
CA ALA A 237 -23.96 -11.62 -4.10
C ALA A 237 -23.24 -12.26 -5.30
N ALA A 238 -23.43 -13.56 -5.53
CA ALA A 238 -22.86 -14.23 -6.71
C ALA A 238 -23.37 -13.62 -8.03
N LYS A 239 -24.67 -13.34 -8.12
CA LYS A 239 -25.30 -12.68 -9.28
C LYS A 239 -24.78 -11.25 -9.43
N THR A 240 -24.60 -10.54 -8.32
CA THR A 240 -24.04 -9.18 -8.31
C THR A 240 -22.60 -9.15 -8.80
N CYS A 241 -21.74 -10.06 -8.32
CA CYS A 241 -20.35 -10.14 -8.77
C CYS A 241 -20.21 -10.63 -10.22
N SER A 242 -21.15 -11.46 -10.70
CA SER A 242 -21.16 -11.99 -12.08
C SER A 242 -21.91 -11.13 -13.08
N GLN A 243 -22.29 -9.90 -12.72
CA GLN A 243 -22.84 -8.92 -13.65
C GLN A 243 -21.91 -8.69 -14.85
N GLN A 244 -22.51 -8.25 -15.96
CA GLN A 244 -21.78 -7.96 -17.19
C GLN A 244 -20.67 -6.94 -16.95
N GLY A 245 -19.44 -7.27 -17.34
CA GLY A 245 -18.28 -6.41 -17.15
C GLY A 245 -17.55 -6.58 -15.80
N CYS A 246 -18.06 -7.43 -14.89
CA CYS A 246 -17.42 -7.73 -13.61
C CYS A 246 -16.69 -9.08 -13.64
N HIS A 247 -17.21 -10.10 -12.95
CA HIS A 247 -16.56 -11.40 -12.78
C HIS A 247 -17.42 -12.56 -13.33
N PRO A 248 -17.37 -12.82 -14.65
CA PRO A 248 -18.11 -13.92 -15.26
C PRO A 248 -17.82 -15.26 -14.57
N GLY A 249 -18.87 -15.98 -14.20
CA GLY A 249 -18.77 -17.27 -13.51
C GLY A 249 -18.48 -17.20 -12.00
N ALA A 250 -18.49 -16.02 -11.39
CA ALA A 250 -18.39 -15.87 -9.93
C ALA A 250 -19.53 -16.61 -9.21
N ARG A 251 -19.18 -17.42 -8.20
CA ARG A 251 -20.11 -18.12 -7.31
C ARG A 251 -20.10 -17.50 -5.91
N VAL A 252 -20.94 -18.05 -5.03
CA VAL A 252 -21.13 -17.54 -3.66
C VAL A 252 -19.84 -17.48 -2.86
N ASN A 253 -18.94 -18.48 -2.95
CA ASN A 253 -17.69 -18.48 -2.20
C ASN A 253 -16.76 -17.32 -2.62
N PHE A 254 -16.68 -17.03 -3.92
CA PHE A 254 -15.92 -15.89 -4.43
C PHE A 254 -16.56 -14.57 -3.98
N ALA A 255 -17.87 -14.44 -4.16
CA ALA A 255 -18.60 -13.21 -3.82
C ALA A 255 -18.57 -12.90 -2.31
N MET A 256 -18.67 -13.94 -1.48
CA MET A 256 -18.65 -13.86 -0.02
C MET A 256 -17.25 -13.94 0.58
N SER A 257 -16.21 -13.84 -0.27
CA SER A 257 -14.83 -13.88 0.18
C SER A 257 -14.51 -12.77 1.17
N GLY A 258 -15.15 -11.62 1.03
CA GLY A 258 -14.84 -10.42 1.78
C GLY A 258 -13.74 -9.58 1.14
N ALA A 259 -13.27 -9.89 -0.07
CA ALA A 259 -12.19 -9.14 -0.73
C ALA A 259 -12.46 -7.62 -0.87
N ASN A 260 -13.73 -7.21 -0.95
CA ASN A 260 -14.13 -5.79 -1.03
C ASN A 260 -14.30 -5.11 0.35
N HIS A 261 -14.48 -5.89 1.41
CA HIS A 261 -14.59 -5.41 2.78
C HIS A 261 -13.80 -6.34 3.74
N LEU A 262 -12.50 -6.52 3.46
CA LEU A 262 -11.66 -7.51 4.14
C LEU A 262 -11.62 -7.29 5.66
N ARG A 263 -11.52 -6.03 6.12
CA ARG A 263 -11.49 -5.73 7.56
C ARG A 263 -12.75 -6.22 8.27
N LEU A 264 -13.91 -6.05 7.64
CA LEU A 264 -15.18 -6.54 8.20
C LEU A 264 -15.15 -8.08 8.27
N LYS A 265 -14.73 -8.73 7.17
CA LYS A 265 -14.63 -10.19 7.13
C LYS A 265 -13.67 -10.75 8.18
N VAL A 266 -12.55 -10.08 8.42
CA VAL A 266 -11.56 -10.46 9.44
C VAL A 266 -12.16 -10.37 10.85
N LYS A 267 -12.89 -9.29 11.17
CA LYS A 267 -13.58 -9.16 12.46
C LYS A 267 -14.60 -10.28 12.70
N ASP A 268 -15.34 -10.64 11.65
CA ASP A 268 -16.42 -11.63 11.74
C ASP A 268 -15.92 -13.08 11.69
N THR A 269 -14.66 -13.30 11.29
CA THR A 269 -14.12 -14.64 11.04
C THR A 269 -12.88 -14.91 11.90
N PRO A 270 -13.00 -15.72 12.98
CA PRO A 270 -11.89 -15.99 13.90
C PRO A 270 -10.62 -16.51 13.22
N ALA A 271 -10.74 -17.34 12.18
CA ALA A 271 -9.60 -17.88 11.45
C ALA A 271 -8.73 -16.78 10.80
N LEU A 272 -9.37 -15.80 10.16
CA LEU A 272 -8.67 -14.68 9.50
C LEU A 272 -8.09 -13.70 10.53
N TYR A 273 -8.78 -13.49 11.66
CA TYR A 273 -8.25 -12.69 12.77
C TYR A 273 -6.94 -13.29 13.30
N TRP A 274 -6.91 -14.60 13.54
CA TRP A 274 -5.71 -15.27 14.04
C TRP A 274 -4.57 -15.29 13.02
N GLU A 275 -4.88 -15.40 11.73
CA GLU A 275 -3.90 -15.27 10.65
C GLU A 275 -3.27 -13.87 10.63
N GLU A 276 -4.08 -12.81 10.64
CA GLU A 276 -3.59 -11.43 10.68
C GLU A 276 -2.81 -11.15 11.97
N PHE A 277 -3.29 -11.63 13.12
CA PHE A 277 -2.58 -11.51 14.39
C PHE A 277 -1.23 -12.23 14.35
N PHE A 278 -1.17 -13.43 13.78
CA PHE A 278 0.08 -14.19 13.63
C PHE A 278 1.12 -13.40 12.85
N PHE A 279 0.79 -12.85 11.67
CA PHE A 279 1.74 -12.07 10.87
C PHE A 279 2.16 -10.77 11.56
N ARG A 280 1.23 -10.07 12.21
CA ARG A 280 1.54 -8.86 12.99
C ARG A 280 2.47 -9.15 14.16
N ALA A 281 2.22 -10.23 14.91
CA ALA A 281 3.05 -10.66 16.02
C ALA A 281 4.44 -11.08 15.52
N LEU A 282 4.50 -11.91 14.48
CA LEU A 282 5.75 -12.36 13.87
C LEU A 282 6.60 -11.17 13.40
N THR A 283 6.00 -10.23 12.67
CA THR A 283 6.68 -9.02 12.18
C THR A 283 7.20 -8.17 13.34
N THR A 284 6.37 -7.96 14.36
CA THR A 284 6.75 -7.17 15.54
C THR A 284 7.92 -7.82 16.29
N VAL A 285 7.84 -9.13 16.55
CA VAL A 285 8.90 -9.88 17.22
C VAL A 285 10.19 -9.86 16.41
N THR A 286 10.11 -10.08 15.09
CA THR A 286 11.27 -9.98 14.20
C THR A 286 11.91 -8.59 14.30
N ILE A 287 11.15 -7.50 14.15
CA ILE A 287 11.69 -6.14 14.27
C ILE A 287 12.38 -5.91 15.63
N LEU A 288 11.78 -6.37 16.73
CA LEU A 288 12.36 -6.23 18.08
C LEU A 288 13.67 -7.01 18.24
N LEU A 289 13.74 -8.24 17.71
CA LEU A 289 14.96 -9.04 17.71
C LEU A 289 16.07 -8.38 16.88
N LEU A 290 15.71 -7.80 15.73
CA LEU A 290 16.64 -7.05 14.89
C LEU A 290 17.16 -5.80 15.61
N LEU A 291 16.29 -5.04 16.28
CA LEU A 291 16.68 -3.90 17.10
C LEU A 291 17.69 -4.28 18.18
N ALA A 292 17.40 -5.36 18.91
CA ALA A 292 18.30 -5.87 19.94
C ALA A 292 19.66 -6.28 19.34
N GLY A 293 19.65 -6.98 18.20
CA GLY A 293 20.87 -7.37 17.50
C GLY A 293 21.73 -6.19 17.07
N VAL A 294 21.15 -5.20 16.40
CA VAL A 294 21.84 -3.98 15.94
C VAL A 294 22.34 -3.15 17.12
N ALA A 295 21.56 -3.03 18.21
CA ALA A 295 21.98 -2.30 19.39
C ALA A 295 23.18 -2.96 20.09
N LEU A 296 23.20 -4.30 20.16
CA LEU A 296 24.33 -5.05 20.70
C LEU A 296 25.58 -4.92 19.80
N ASP A 297 25.42 -4.91 18.48
CA ASP A 297 26.53 -4.71 17.55
C ASP A 297 27.10 -3.29 17.64
N LEU A 298 26.25 -2.26 17.70
CA LEU A 298 26.67 -0.88 17.94
C LEU A 298 27.47 -0.76 19.26
N ARG A 299 27.03 -1.44 20.32
CA ARG A 299 27.78 -1.49 21.58
C ARG A 299 29.15 -2.14 21.39
N ARG A 300 29.23 -3.27 20.67
CA ARG A 300 30.49 -3.96 20.35
C ARG A 300 31.44 -3.01 19.60
N GLU A 301 30.96 -2.25 18.63
CA GLU A 301 31.83 -1.39 17.82
C GLU A 301 32.37 -0.18 18.60
N VAL A 302 31.55 0.40 19.47
CA VAL A 302 31.91 1.58 20.27
C VAL A 302 32.76 1.21 21.47
N PHE A 303 32.39 0.15 22.20
CA PHE A 303 33.00 -0.21 23.50
C PHE A 303 33.80 -1.51 23.48
N GLY A 304 33.72 -2.31 22.43
CA GLY A 304 34.38 -3.62 22.37
C GLY A 304 35.90 -3.53 22.32
N GLN A 305 36.56 -4.47 23.00
CA GLN A 305 38.01 -4.63 22.99
C GLN A 305 38.50 -5.66 21.95
N GLY A 306 37.59 -6.28 21.19
CA GLY A 306 37.89 -7.29 20.19
C GLY A 306 38.58 -6.75 18.92
N ARG A 307 38.89 -7.69 17.99
CA ARG A 307 39.46 -7.38 16.66
C ARG A 307 38.60 -6.31 15.97
N PRO A 308 39.17 -5.16 15.58
CA PRO A 308 38.40 -4.10 14.93
C PRO A 308 37.88 -4.60 13.57
N PRO A 309 36.73 -4.08 13.11
CA PRO A 309 36.22 -4.41 11.79
C PRO A 309 37.18 -3.92 10.70
N ARG A 310 37.21 -4.60 9.54
CA ARG A 310 38.10 -4.23 8.42
C ARG A 310 37.84 -2.78 7.97
N ALA A 311 36.57 -2.37 7.88
CA ALA A 311 36.19 -1.00 7.54
C ALA A 311 36.56 0.04 8.62
N GLY A 312 36.89 -0.41 9.84
CA GLY A 312 37.33 0.42 10.97
C GLY A 312 36.17 0.81 11.88
N ARG A 313 36.46 1.00 13.17
CA ARG A 313 35.43 1.20 14.21
C ARG A 313 34.52 2.40 13.96
N LEU A 314 35.04 3.49 13.40
CA LEU A 314 34.24 4.68 13.06
C LEU A 314 33.20 4.36 11.96
N VAL A 315 33.64 3.72 10.87
CA VAL A 315 32.75 3.37 9.75
C VAL A 315 31.70 2.37 10.23
N GLY A 316 32.11 1.37 11.00
CA GLY A 316 31.21 0.42 11.63
C GLY A 316 30.13 1.11 12.48
N ALA A 317 30.55 1.94 13.45
CA ALA A 317 29.63 2.64 14.34
C ALA A 317 28.65 3.56 13.59
N LEU A 318 29.09 4.24 12.53
CA LEU A 318 28.21 5.05 11.67
C LEU A 318 27.16 4.19 10.97
N ILE A 319 27.54 3.00 10.49
CA ILE A 319 26.62 2.07 9.85
C ILE A 319 25.63 1.50 10.86
N SER A 320 26.09 0.97 12.00
CA SER A 320 25.21 0.42 13.02
C SER A 320 24.25 1.46 13.57
N LEU A 321 24.73 2.69 13.78
CA LEU A 321 23.87 3.82 14.15
C LEU A 321 22.85 4.13 13.05
N SER A 322 23.25 4.14 11.78
CA SER A 322 22.32 4.38 10.67
C SER A 322 21.19 3.36 10.62
N PHE A 323 21.50 2.07 10.80
CA PHE A 323 20.51 0.99 10.82
C PHE A 323 19.60 1.10 12.04
N LEU A 324 20.12 1.48 13.21
CA LEU A 324 19.29 1.77 14.38
C LEU A 324 18.27 2.87 14.06
N PHE A 325 18.68 3.95 13.38
CA PHE A 325 17.76 5.02 12.93
C PHE A 325 16.74 4.53 11.89
N VAL A 326 17.13 3.62 10.97
CA VAL A 326 16.19 2.99 10.03
C VAL A 326 15.10 2.23 10.81
N VAL A 327 15.50 1.39 11.76
CA VAL A 327 14.53 0.57 12.49
C VAL A 327 13.66 1.42 13.44
N ILE A 328 14.21 2.48 14.03
CA ILE A 328 13.42 3.48 14.77
C ILE A 328 12.41 4.15 13.84
N ALA A 329 12.81 4.58 12.64
CA ALA A 329 11.90 5.19 11.67
C ALA A 329 10.74 4.26 11.29
N LEU A 330 11.03 2.97 11.09
CA LEU A 330 10.02 1.95 10.81
C LEU A 330 9.09 1.73 12.01
N THR A 331 9.64 1.68 13.22
CA THR A 331 8.84 1.53 14.45
C THR A 331 7.91 2.71 14.66
N LEU A 332 8.39 3.95 14.49
CA LEU A 332 7.56 5.16 14.54
C LEU A 332 6.46 5.12 13.47
N SER A 333 6.78 4.63 12.27
CA SER A 333 5.79 4.46 11.20
C SER A 333 4.69 3.47 11.58
N VAL A 334 5.02 2.36 12.24
CA VAL A 334 4.04 1.37 12.71
C VAL A 334 3.18 1.92 13.84
N LEU A 335 3.77 2.70 14.75
CA LEU A 335 3.06 3.34 15.87
C LEU A 335 2.24 4.57 15.46
N GLY A 336 2.30 4.99 14.19
CA GLY A 336 1.66 6.23 13.73
C GLY A 336 2.24 7.48 14.38
N ALA A 337 3.46 7.41 14.90
CA ALA A 337 4.14 8.51 15.58
C ALA A 337 4.78 9.47 14.56
N GLY A 338 4.89 10.75 14.94
CA GLY A 338 5.62 11.74 14.14
C GLY A 338 7.13 11.47 14.07
N GLY A 339 7.83 12.18 13.18
CA GLY A 339 9.30 12.15 13.11
C GLY A 339 9.91 11.14 12.13
N VAL A 340 9.12 10.26 11.52
CA VAL A 340 9.58 9.23 10.56
C VAL A 340 10.51 9.80 9.46
N LYS A 341 10.15 10.95 8.88
CA LYS A 341 10.94 11.59 7.82
C LYS A 341 12.33 11.99 8.32
N TRP A 342 12.42 12.60 9.50
CA TRP A 342 13.68 13.07 10.06
C TRP A 342 14.58 11.91 10.47
N THR A 343 14.02 10.85 11.07
CA THR A 343 14.78 9.64 11.43
C THR A 343 15.31 8.91 10.19
N ALA A 344 14.51 8.82 9.12
CA ALA A 344 14.95 8.23 7.86
C ALA A 344 16.04 9.07 7.17
N MET A 345 15.93 10.40 7.19
CA MET A 345 16.96 11.30 6.67
C MET A 345 18.27 11.19 7.47
N ALA A 346 18.19 11.09 8.80
CA ALA A 346 19.35 10.88 9.65
C ALA A 346 20.06 9.56 9.32
N ALA A 347 19.31 8.46 9.15
CA ALA A 347 19.87 7.18 8.70
C ALA A 347 20.62 7.31 7.37
N ALA A 348 19.99 7.92 6.35
CA ALA A 348 20.62 8.11 5.05
C ALA A 348 21.88 8.99 5.12
N GLY A 349 21.86 10.05 5.93
CA GLY A 349 23.02 10.91 6.16
C GLY A 349 24.19 10.16 6.81
N LEU A 350 23.91 9.31 7.81
CA LEU A 350 24.92 8.48 8.47
C LEU A 350 25.54 7.45 7.52
N ILE A 351 24.74 6.81 6.65
CA ILE A 351 25.26 5.90 5.60
C ILE A 351 26.16 6.69 4.64
N GLY A 352 25.72 7.86 4.18
CA GLY A 352 26.52 8.72 3.30
C GLY A 352 27.86 9.10 3.93
N LEU A 353 27.85 9.44 5.23
CA LEU A 353 29.05 9.75 5.99
C LEU A 353 29.98 8.54 6.12
N ALA A 354 29.43 7.35 6.40
CA ALA A 354 30.18 6.10 6.46
C ALA A 354 30.88 5.78 5.12
N VAL A 355 30.17 5.96 4.00
CA VAL A 355 30.73 5.79 2.65
C VAL A 355 31.87 6.78 2.40
N VAL A 356 31.68 8.06 2.74
CA VAL A 356 32.73 9.08 2.61
C VAL A 356 33.97 8.69 3.42
N PHE A 357 33.83 8.39 4.72
CA PHE A 357 34.96 7.99 5.55
C PHE A 357 35.64 6.72 5.04
N HIS A 358 34.88 5.76 4.51
CA HIS A 358 35.44 4.55 3.91
C HIS A 358 36.28 4.87 2.66
N LEU A 359 35.76 5.70 1.75
CA LEU A 359 36.44 6.07 0.50
C LEU A 359 37.72 6.88 0.74
N PHE A 360 37.73 7.74 1.76
CA PHE A 360 38.90 8.56 2.12
C PHE A 360 39.86 7.89 3.09
N ARG A 361 39.58 6.66 3.54
CA ARG A 361 40.47 5.94 4.47
C ARG A 361 41.76 5.53 3.74
N PRO A 362 42.95 5.74 4.34
CA PRO A 362 44.20 5.22 3.78
C PRO A 362 44.14 3.69 3.76
N ARG A 363 44.05 3.13 2.55
CA ARG A 363 44.06 1.68 2.33
C ARG A 363 45.51 1.21 2.51
N LYS A 364 45.77 0.34 3.48
CA LYS A 364 47.05 -0.38 3.49
C LYS A 364 47.12 -1.11 2.15
N ARG A 365 48.20 -0.89 1.40
CA ARG A 365 48.51 -1.68 0.22
C ARG A 365 48.83 -3.05 0.76
N ASP A 366 47.85 -3.96 0.76
CA ASP A 366 48.12 -5.35 1.03
C ASP A 366 49.12 -5.78 -0.02
N GLU A 367 50.32 -6.16 0.41
CA GLU A 367 51.30 -6.78 -0.48
C GLU A 367 50.59 -7.93 -1.19
N ALA A 368 50.81 -8.05 -2.50
CA ALA A 368 50.17 -9.05 -3.36
C ALA A 368 50.69 -10.47 -3.06
N VAL A 369 50.61 -10.90 -1.80
CA VAL A 369 50.80 -12.28 -1.40
C VAL A 369 49.62 -13.06 -1.99
N PRO A 370 49.86 -14.06 -2.84
CA PRO A 370 48.79 -14.90 -3.38
C PRO A 370 48.07 -15.59 -2.22
N GLN A 371 46.92 -15.06 -1.82
CA GLN A 371 46.10 -15.66 -0.78
C GLN A 371 45.37 -16.87 -1.37
N LYS A 372 45.51 -18.02 -0.71
CA LYS A 372 44.74 -19.22 -1.05
C LYS A 372 43.25 -18.91 -1.02
N ARG A 373 42.53 -19.35 -2.05
CA ARG A 373 41.07 -19.13 -2.18
C ARG A 373 40.33 -20.45 -2.12
N TYR A 374 39.24 -20.46 -1.36
CA TYR A 374 38.36 -21.61 -1.17
C TYR A 374 37.06 -21.39 -1.94
N GLN A 375 36.58 -22.42 -2.66
CA GLN A 375 35.32 -22.37 -3.39
C GLN A 375 34.14 -22.47 -2.42
N ARG A 376 33.30 -21.43 -2.37
CA ARG A 376 32.14 -21.34 -1.49
C ARG A 376 30.82 -21.63 -2.22
N PHE A 377 30.62 -20.99 -3.38
CA PHE A 377 29.42 -21.13 -4.20
C PHE A 377 29.76 -21.48 -5.64
N THR A 378 29.01 -22.41 -6.20
CA THR A 378 29.09 -22.78 -7.62
C THR A 378 28.47 -21.70 -8.52
N LEU A 379 28.80 -21.71 -9.81
CA LEU A 379 28.19 -20.80 -10.79
C LEU A 379 26.65 -20.94 -10.81
N ALA A 380 26.13 -22.17 -10.71
CA ALA A 380 24.69 -22.42 -10.69
C ALA A 380 23.99 -21.73 -9.50
N GLN A 381 24.58 -21.82 -8.30
CA GLN A 381 24.04 -21.15 -7.10
C GLN A 381 24.09 -19.62 -7.23
N ARG A 382 25.15 -19.09 -7.85
CA ARG A 382 25.29 -17.65 -8.09
C ARG A 382 24.25 -17.14 -9.09
N ILE A 383 23.96 -17.90 -10.14
CA ILE A 383 22.88 -17.58 -11.09
C ILE A 383 21.53 -17.61 -10.39
N GLN A 384 21.24 -18.65 -9.58
CA GLN A 384 20.01 -18.74 -8.80
C GLN A 384 19.85 -17.53 -7.87
N HIS A 385 20.91 -17.12 -7.17
CA HIS A 385 20.90 -15.93 -6.33
C HIS A 385 20.64 -14.66 -7.14
N GLY A 386 21.28 -14.49 -8.32
CA GLY A 386 21.03 -13.35 -9.19
C GLY A 386 19.58 -13.26 -9.68
N LEU A 387 18.99 -14.39 -10.07
CA LEU A 387 17.57 -14.47 -10.46
C LEU A 387 16.64 -14.17 -9.29
N LEU A 388 16.94 -14.72 -8.09
CA LEU A 388 16.22 -14.43 -6.85
C LEU A 388 16.25 -12.92 -6.55
N ALA A 389 17.43 -12.31 -6.51
CA ALA A 389 17.60 -10.90 -6.18
C ALA A 389 16.87 -9.99 -7.17
N LEU A 390 17.01 -10.25 -8.48
CA LEU A 390 16.34 -9.46 -9.52
C LEU A 390 14.82 -9.59 -9.44
N SER A 391 14.30 -10.83 -9.37
CA SER A 391 12.87 -11.07 -9.32
C SER A 391 12.24 -10.54 -8.03
N PHE A 392 12.88 -10.74 -6.88
CA PHE A 392 12.43 -10.18 -5.61
C PHE A 392 12.34 -8.66 -5.66
N THR A 393 13.38 -8.00 -6.17
CA THR A 393 13.42 -6.53 -6.29
C THR A 393 12.25 -6.03 -7.14
N LEU A 394 12.00 -6.64 -8.31
CA LEU A 394 10.89 -6.25 -9.18
C LEU A 394 9.53 -6.52 -8.54
N LEU A 395 9.36 -7.62 -7.79
CA LEU A 395 8.13 -7.95 -7.06
C LEU A 395 7.85 -6.91 -5.97
N VAL A 396 8.86 -6.50 -5.20
CA VAL A 396 8.73 -5.45 -4.18
C VAL A 396 8.39 -4.10 -4.81
N LEU A 397 9.12 -3.69 -5.86
CA LEU A 397 8.90 -2.39 -6.52
C LEU A 397 7.50 -2.27 -7.14
N THR A 398 6.93 -3.39 -7.58
CA THR A 398 5.57 -3.42 -8.14
C THR A 398 4.48 -3.65 -7.09
N GLY A 399 4.77 -4.39 -6.01
CA GLY A 399 3.82 -4.73 -4.96
C GLY A 399 3.63 -3.65 -3.89
N MET A 400 4.71 -2.99 -3.46
CA MET A 400 4.66 -1.98 -2.39
C MET A 400 3.73 -0.79 -2.71
N PRO A 401 3.71 -0.24 -3.95
CA PRO A 401 2.75 0.80 -4.31
C PRO A 401 1.28 0.37 -4.20
N LEU A 402 0.97 -0.93 -4.34
CA LEU A 402 -0.40 -1.46 -4.19
C LEU A 402 -0.78 -1.67 -2.72
N ARG A 403 0.19 -2.07 -1.89
CA ARG A 403 -0.02 -2.21 -0.44
C ARG A 403 -0.19 -0.86 0.23
N PHE A 404 0.69 0.10 -0.09
CA PHE A 404 0.76 1.42 0.53
C PHE A 404 0.47 2.56 -0.49
N PRO A 405 -0.74 2.62 -1.08
CA PRO A 405 -1.04 3.57 -2.13
C PRO A 405 -1.21 5.01 -1.64
N GLU A 406 -1.30 5.20 -0.31
CA GLU A 406 -1.34 6.51 0.35
C GLU A 406 0.01 7.22 0.31
N VAL A 407 1.10 6.47 0.16
CA VAL A 407 2.46 7.00 0.18
C VAL A 407 2.79 7.60 -1.19
N GLU A 408 2.92 8.93 -1.26
CA GLU A 408 2.97 9.64 -2.55
C GLU A 408 4.16 9.27 -3.42
N TRP A 409 5.32 8.97 -2.83
CA TRP A 409 6.51 8.58 -3.58
C TRP A 409 6.38 7.18 -4.19
N LEU A 410 5.67 6.26 -3.52
CA LEU A 410 5.36 4.93 -4.08
C LEU A 410 4.37 5.06 -5.25
N ARG A 411 3.40 5.98 -5.14
CA ARG A 411 2.52 6.32 -6.26
C ARG A 411 3.30 6.90 -7.44
N ALA A 412 4.24 7.81 -7.18
CA ALA A 412 5.11 8.38 -8.21
C ALA A 412 5.98 7.31 -8.88
N LEU A 413 6.53 6.38 -8.10
CA LEU A 413 7.28 5.22 -8.61
C LEU A 413 6.40 4.36 -9.54
N ASN A 414 5.16 4.05 -9.13
CA ASN A 414 4.23 3.30 -9.96
C ASN A 414 3.95 4.00 -11.30
N LEU A 415 3.72 5.31 -11.27
CA LEU A 415 3.50 6.11 -12.48
C LEU A 415 4.74 6.13 -13.38
N ALA A 416 5.95 6.28 -12.80
CA ALA A 416 7.21 6.24 -13.53
C ALA A 416 7.46 4.88 -14.21
N MET A 417 6.98 3.79 -13.62
CA MET A 417 7.05 2.44 -14.20
C MET A 417 5.99 2.17 -15.29
N GLY A 418 5.14 3.15 -15.64
CA GLY A 418 4.06 2.97 -16.62
C GLY A 418 2.68 2.70 -16.03
N GLY A 419 2.51 2.92 -14.72
CA GLY A 419 1.23 2.84 -14.02
C GLY A 419 0.78 1.41 -13.69
N LEU A 420 -0.46 1.31 -13.18
CA LEU A 420 -1.06 0.05 -12.71
C LEU A 420 -1.02 -1.10 -13.73
N PRO A 421 -1.30 -0.90 -15.04
CA PRO A 421 -1.25 -1.99 -16.01
C PRO A 421 0.15 -2.59 -16.17
N VAL A 422 1.17 -1.75 -16.28
CA VAL A 422 2.56 -2.20 -16.47
C VAL A 422 3.08 -2.86 -15.20
N SER A 423 2.84 -2.26 -14.03
CA SER A 423 3.26 -2.88 -12.75
C SER A 423 2.66 -4.26 -12.54
N ARG A 424 1.39 -4.49 -12.92
CA ARG A 424 0.76 -5.82 -12.85
C ARG A 424 1.41 -6.83 -13.78
N LEU A 425 1.81 -6.40 -14.99
CA LEU A 425 2.50 -7.26 -15.95
C LEU A 425 3.89 -7.63 -15.44
N VAL A 426 4.67 -6.63 -15.02
CA VAL A 426 6.03 -6.82 -14.47
C VAL A 426 6.00 -7.71 -13.23
N HIS A 427 5.04 -7.50 -12.32
CA HIS A 427 4.88 -8.33 -11.12
C HIS A 427 4.69 -9.81 -11.47
N ARG A 428 3.81 -10.12 -12.42
CA ARG A 428 3.56 -11.50 -12.87
C ARG A 428 4.76 -12.11 -13.59
N GLY A 429 5.46 -11.33 -14.43
CA GLY A 429 6.68 -11.78 -15.09
C GLY A 429 7.78 -12.10 -14.08
N ALA A 430 8.01 -11.22 -13.12
CA ALA A 430 8.96 -11.45 -12.03
C ALA A 430 8.55 -12.64 -11.15
N ALA A 431 7.26 -12.84 -10.89
CA ALA A 431 6.74 -13.99 -10.15
C ALA A 431 7.06 -15.31 -10.86
N LEU A 432 6.96 -15.39 -12.20
CA LEU A 432 7.33 -16.60 -12.95
C LEU A 432 8.82 -16.92 -12.82
N VAL A 433 9.68 -15.90 -12.90
CA VAL A 433 11.14 -16.07 -12.70
C VAL A 433 11.43 -16.56 -11.27
N MET A 434 10.75 -15.98 -10.28
CA MET A 434 10.88 -16.37 -8.88
C MET A 434 10.43 -17.83 -8.65
N ILE A 435 9.25 -18.20 -9.16
CA ILE A 435 8.71 -19.57 -9.06
C ILE A 435 9.66 -20.57 -9.73
N PHE A 436 10.13 -20.26 -10.94
CA PHE A 436 11.10 -21.10 -11.64
C PHE A 436 12.38 -21.27 -10.82
N THR A 437 12.93 -20.18 -10.29
CA THR A 437 14.16 -20.20 -9.48
C THR A 437 13.99 -21.03 -8.21
N TRP A 438 12.83 -20.91 -7.54
CA TRP A 438 12.51 -21.70 -6.35
C TRP A 438 12.36 -23.20 -6.65
N ILE A 439 11.66 -23.56 -7.73
CA ILE A 439 11.55 -24.96 -8.17
C ILE A 439 12.93 -25.51 -8.51
N TRP A 440 13.73 -24.77 -9.28
CA TRP A 440 15.09 -25.17 -9.65
C TRP A 440 15.96 -25.39 -8.40
N HIS A 441 15.94 -24.47 -7.44
CA HIS A 441 16.67 -24.60 -6.19
C HIS A 441 16.21 -25.81 -5.37
N THR A 442 14.89 -26.02 -5.27
CA THR A 442 14.32 -27.15 -4.53
C THR A 442 14.70 -28.49 -5.15
N VAL A 443 14.65 -28.61 -6.48
CA VAL A 443 15.12 -29.81 -7.20
C VAL A 443 16.62 -30.04 -7.00
N TYR A 444 17.43 -28.97 -7.03
CA TYR A 444 18.86 -29.06 -6.73
C TYR A 444 19.12 -29.59 -5.32
N LEU A 445 18.39 -29.12 -4.31
CA LEU A 445 18.51 -29.62 -2.93
C LEU A 445 18.10 -31.09 -2.82
N LEU A 446 16.99 -31.49 -3.44
CA LEU A 446 16.53 -32.88 -3.44
C LEU A 446 17.56 -33.81 -4.11
N TYR A 447 18.17 -33.36 -5.22
CA TYR A 447 19.23 -34.10 -5.89
C TYR A 447 20.46 -34.28 -4.99
N ARG A 448 20.92 -33.21 -4.33
CA ARG A 448 22.06 -33.25 -3.39
C ARG A 448 21.76 -34.12 -2.17
N TRP A 449 20.53 -34.05 -1.65
CA TRP A 449 20.10 -34.86 -0.52
C TRP A 449 20.05 -36.35 -0.87
N LYS A 450 19.60 -36.68 -2.09
CA LYS A 450 19.67 -38.05 -2.64
C LYS A 450 21.12 -38.54 -2.75
N GLN A 451 22.04 -37.71 -3.27
CA GLN A 451 23.47 -38.07 -3.33
C GLN A 451 24.09 -38.31 -1.95
N ALA A 452 23.59 -37.64 -0.91
CA ALA A 452 24.02 -37.80 0.46
C ALA A 452 23.27 -38.92 1.24
N GLY A 453 22.54 -39.79 0.54
CA GLY A 453 21.84 -40.93 1.13
C GLY A 453 20.64 -40.57 1.99
N PHE A 454 19.99 -39.43 1.73
CA PHE A 454 18.80 -38.95 2.48
C PHE A 454 19.00 -38.81 3.99
N THR A 455 20.24 -38.59 4.44
CA THR A 455 20.52 -38.41 5.87
C THR A 455 20.16 -37.00 6.33
N LEU A 456 19.45 -36.85 7.46
CA LEU A 456 19.16 -35.51 8.02
C LEU A 456 20.43 -34.76 8.42
N LYS A 457 21.51 -35.48 8.76
CA LYS A 457 22.83 -34.89 9.05
C LYS A 457 23.46 -34.17 7.85
N SER A 458 23.07 -34.55 6.62
CA SER A 458 23.57 -33.88 5.41
C SER A 458 22.90 -32.54 5.12
N MET A 459 21.81 -32.20 5.83
CA MET A 459 21.11 -30.93 5.69
C MET A 459 21.77 -29.84 6.56
N THR A 460 22.91 -29.34 6.09
CA THR A 460 23.74 -28.36 6.81
C THR A 460 23.05 -27.02 7.09
N MET A 461 21.99 -26.70 6.35
CA MET A 461 21.22 -25.47 6.56
C MET A 461 20.25 -25.54 7.74
N LEU A 462 19.84 -26.74 8.19
CA LEU A 462 18.85 -26.84 9.27
C LEU A 462 19.40 -26.24 10.58
N PRO A 463 18.58 -25.46 11.33
CA PRO A 463 18.95 -25.01 12.65
C PRO A 463 19.19 -26.20 13.61
N THR A 464 20.26 -26.11 14.37
CA THR A 464 20.72 -27.11 15.33
C THR A 464 20.78 -26.51 16.74
N ARG A 465 20.99 -27.35 17.76
CA ARG A 465 21.21 -26.85 19.13
C ARG A 465 22.46 -25.97 19.27
N LYS A 466 23.47 -26.19 18.42
CA LYS A 466 24.67 -25.34 18.39
C LYS A 466 24.31 -23.91 17.95
N ASP A 467 23.38 -23.73 17.02
CA ASP A 467 22.99 -22.39 16.57
C ASP A 467 22.40 -21.55 17.72
N LEU A 468 21.63 -22.17 18.64
CA LEU A 468 21.13 -21.50 19.83
C LEU A 468 22.26 -21.14 20.81
N ALA A 469 23.23 -22.03 21.00
CA ALA A 469 24.41 -21.74 21.81
C ALA A 469 25.22 -20.58 21.20
N ASP A 470 25.44 -20.61 19.88
CA ASP A 470 26.17 -19.58 19.14
C ASP A 470 25.46 -18.22 19.22
N VAL A 471 24.12 -18.16 19.21
CA VAL A 471 23.35 -16.92 19.47
C VAL A 471 23.65 -16.36 20.86
N LEU A 472 23.58 -17.20 21.89
CA LEU A 472 23.82 -16.78 23.28
C LEU A 472 25.27 -16.35 23.51
N ASP A 473 26.22 -17.08 22.93
CA ASP A 473 27.64 -16.78 23.03
C ASP A 473 28.00 -15.51 22.26
N THR A 474 27.37 -15.29 21.10
CA THR A 474 27.48 -14.01 20.37
C THR A 474 26.93 -12.86 21.21
N ALA A 475 25.78 -13.02 21.86
CA ALA A 475 25.22 -11.98 22.72
C ALA A 475 26.12 -11.69 23.93
N ARG A 476 26.68 -12.73 24.57
CA ARG A 476 27.66 -12.58 25.66
C ARG A 476 28.92 -11.85 25.21
N TYR A 477 29.44 -12.20 24.04
CA TYR A 477 30.59 -11.53 23.44
C TYR A 477 30.29 -10.05 23.15
N TYR A 478 29.12 -9.74 22.61
CA TYR A 478 28.70 -8.36 22.30
C TYR A 478 28.47 -7.53 23.56
N LEU A 479 28.07 -8.18 24.66
CA LEU A 479 27.99 -7.59 26.00
C LEU A 479 29.37 -7.46 26.68
N GLY A 480 30.43 -8.02 26.10
CA GLY A 480 31.78 -8.01 26.66
C GLY A 480 31.97 -8.97 27.84
N LEU A 481 31.09 -9.97 27.98
CA LEU A 481 31.19 -11.00 29.01
C LEU A 481 32.20 -12.10 28.65
N THR A 482 32.53 -12.24 27.37
CA THR A 482 33.55 -13.15 26.86
C THR A 482 34.56 -12.38 26.00
N ALA A 483 35.83 -12.80 26.02
CA ALA A 483 36.89 -12.15 25.26
C ALA A 483 36.99 -12.65 23.81
N GLU A 484 36.60 -13.90 23.57
CA GLU A 484 36.70 -14.56 22.27
C GLU A 484 35.34 -14.61 21.56
N GLU A 485 35.38 -14.38 20.24
CA GLU A 485 34.22 -14.51 19.36
C GLU A 485 33.92 -16.00 19.12
N PRO A 486 32.65 -16.43 19.12
CA PRO A 486 32.30 -17.83 18.91
C PRO A 486 32.79 -18.35 17.55
N LYS A 487 33.32 -19.57 17.56
CA LYS A 487 33.76 -20.26 16.33
C LYS A 487 32.55 -20.82 15.58
N PHE A 488 32.32 -20.27 14.39
CA PHE A 488 31.25 -20.70 13.50
C PHE A 488 31.68 -21.82 12.55
N ASP A 489 30.69 -22.58 12.14
CA ASP A 489 30.83 -23.67 11.19
C ASP A 489 30.57 -23.19 9.74
N ARG A 490 30.37 -24.13 8.81
CA ARG A 490 30.06 -23.89 7.41
C ARG A 490 28.96 -22.85 7.22
N PHE A 491 27.93 -22.81 8.06
CA PHE A 491 26.93 -21.75 8.02
C PHE A 491 26.70 -21.21 9.43
N GLN A 492 26.73 -19.89 9.56
CA GLN A 492 26.41 -19.18 10.79
C GLN A 492 24.90 -19.19 11.04
N PHE A 493 24.48 -19.01 12.30
CA PHE A 493 23.06 -18.88 12.62
C PHE A 493 22.39 -17.71 11.87
N ARG A 494 23.15 -16.64 11.59
CA ARG A 494 22.67 -15.46 10.84
C ARG A 494 22.33 -15.77 9.40
N GLU A 495 23.20 -16.52 8.72
CA GLU A 495 23.01 -16.98 7.34
C GLU A 495 21.87 -18.00 7.24
N LYS A 496 21.77 -18.91 8.23
CA LYS A 496 20.65 -19.87 8.30
C LYS A 496 19.33 -19.15 8.51
N PHE A 497 19.28 -18.18 9.43
CA PHE A 497 18.10 -17.35 9.62
C PHE A 497 17.72 -16.62 8.33
N ASP A 498 18.67 -16.00 7.65
CA ASP A 498 18.45 -15.33 6.36
C ASP A 498 17.84 -16.27 5.31
N TYR A 499 18.45 -17.45 5.15
CA TYR A 499 17.97 -18.45 4.22
C TYR A 499 16.54 -18.89 4.56
N PHE A 500 16.27 -19.21 5.83
CA PHE A 500 14.94 -19.64 6.23
C PHE A 500 13.91 -18.53 6.14
N ALA A 501 14.24 -17.29 6.51
CA ALA A 501 13.36 -16.13 6.46
C ALA A 501 12.82 -15.87 5.05
N VAL A 502 13.57 -16.21 4.00
CA VAL A 502 13.09 -16.15 2.61
C VAL A 502 12.46 -17.47 2.18
N TYR A 503 13.13 -18.59 2.43
CA TYR A 503 12.76 -19.89 1.85
C TYR A 503 11.44 -20.44 2.43
N TRP A 504 11.11 -20.13 3.69
CA TRP A 504 9.80 -20.50 4.28
C TRP A 504 8.64 -19.69 3.69
N GLY A 505 8.89 -18.41 3.37
CA GLY A 505 7.92 -17.50 2.78
C GLY A 505 7.60 -17.84 1.34
N MET A 506 8.50 -18.55 0.64
CA MET A 506 8.32 -18.93 -0.76
C MET A 506 7.03 -19.74 -1.02
N PRO A 507 6.75 -20.87 -0.33
CA PRO A 507 5.47 -21.55 -0.44
C PRO A 507 4.27 -20.62 -0.22
N ILE A 508 4.31 -19.76 0.81
CA ILE A 508 3.22 -18.85 1.15
C ILE A 508 3.00 -17.87 -0.01
N MET A 509 4.05 -17.20 -0.47
CA MET A 509 4.00 -16.23 -1.57
C MET A 509 3.55 -16.84 -2.89
N VAL A 510 4.03 -18.03 -3.24
CA VAL A 510 3.68 -18.72 -4.48
C VAL A 510 2.23 -19.19 -4.44
N LEU A 511 1.80 -19.88 -3.38
CA LEU A 511 0.44 -20.43 -3.30
C LEU A 511 -0.61 -19.32 -3.19
N SER A 512 -0.38 -18.33 -2.32
CA SER A 512 -1.27 -17.18 -2.19
C SER A 512 -1.30 -16.34 -3.47
N GLY A 513 -0.15 -16.14 -4.12
CA GLY A 513 -0.04 -15.43 -5.39
C GLY A 513 -0.81 -16.12 -6.53
N LEU A 514 -0.78 -17.45 -6.61
CA LEU A 514 -1.56 -18.22 -7.58
C LEU A 514 -3.07 -18.09 -7.33
N VAL A 515 -3.50 -18.10 -6.07
CA VAL A 515 -4.91 -17.84 -5.70
C VAL A 515 -5.35 -16.45 -6.17
N LEU A 516 -4.52 -15.43 -5.95
CA LEU A 516 -4.80 -14.05 -6.36
C LEU A 516 -4.64 -13.80 -7.86
N TRP A 517 -3.85 -14.61 -8.57
CA TRP A 517 -3.71 -14.54 -10.03
C TRP A 517 -4.97 -15.08 -10.72
N PHE A 518 -5.54 -16.17 -10.20
CA PHE A 518 -6.76 -16.81 -10.73
C PHE A 518 -7.92 -16.74 -9.74
N PRO A 519 -8.37 -15.53 -9.34
CA PRO A 519 -9.25 -15.35 -8.18
C PRO A 519 -10.65 -15.94 -8.40
N ILE A 520 -11.14 -16.01 -9.64
CA ILE A 520 -12.45 -16.61 -9.94
C ILE A 520 -12.39 -18.14 -9.80
N TYR A 521 -11.36 -18.76 -10.35
CA TYR A 521 -11.19 -20.20 -10.26
C TYR A 521 -11.04 -20.64 -8.80
N PHE A 522 -10.06 -20.07 -8.09
CA PHE A 522 -9.80 -20.43 -6.70
C PHE A 522 -10.89 -19.95 -5.75
N GLY A 523 -11.48 -18.77 -5.97
CA GLY A 523 -12.61 -18.30 -5.16
C GLY A 523 -13.87 -19.16 -5.32
N ASN A 524 -14.04 -19.85 -6.45
CA ASN A 524 -15.13 -20.81 -6.63
C ASN A 524 -14.79 -22.20 -6.06
N LEU A 525 -13.51 -22.57 -6.00
CA LEU A 525 -13.03 -23.87 -5.53
C LEU A 525 -12.85 -23.91 -4.01
N LEU A 526 -12.28 -22.87 -3.44
CA LEU A 526 -11.95 -22.78 -2.02
C LEU A 526 -13.17 -22.37 -1.19
N PRO A 527 -13.15 -22.59 0.13
CA PRO A 527 -14.12 -22.00 1.05
C PRO A 527 -14.11 -20.47 0.96
N GLU A 528 -15.17 -19.83 1.45
CA GLU A 528 -15.30 -18.36 1.46
C GLU A 528 -14.12 -17.64 2.12
N VAL A 529 -13.42 -18.25 3.07
CA VAL A 529 -12.25 -17.65 3.70
C VAL A 529 -10.99 -17.70 2.83
N GLY A 530 -10.94 -18.59 1.82
CA GLY A 530 -9.71 -18.93 1.10
C GLY A 530 -9.08 -17.77 0.33
N LEU A 531 -9.90 -16.95 -0.36
CA LEU A 531 -9.38 -15.80 -1.10
C LEU A 531 -8.91 -14.68 -0.16
N SER A 532 -9.59 -14.49 0.97
CA SER A 532 -9.21 -13.48 1.98
C SER A 532 -7.95 -13.90 2.74
N ALA A 533 -7.83 -15.17 3.12
CA ALA A 533 -6.61 -15.73 3.69
C ALA A 533 -5.44 -15.54 2.72
N ALA A 534 -5.59 -15.91 1.45
CA ALA A 534 -4.55 -15.67 0.45
C ALA A 534 -4.17 -14.19 0.31
N LEU A 535 -5.12 -13.26 0.42
CA LEU A 535 -4.84 -11.83 0.36
C LEU A 535 -4.05 -11.34 1.58
N ILE A 536 -4.37 -11.82 2.79
CA ILE A 536 -3.65 -11.53 4.04
C ILE A 536 -2.24 -12.13 3.94
N ALA A 537 -2.15 -13.45 3.75
CA ALA A 537 -0.89 -14.17 3.63
C ALA A 537 0.06 -13.56 2.59
N HIS A 538 -0.42 -13.28 1.36
CA HIS A 538 0.42 -12.72 0.31
C HIS A 538 0.94 -11.32 0.68
N SER A 539 0.04 -10.48 1.23
CA SER A 539 0.37 -9.10 1.48
C SER A 539 1.25 -8.90 2.71
N ASP A 540 1.01 -9.67 3.78
CA ASP A 540 1.72 -9.52 5.04
C ASP A 540 3.06 -10.27 5.00
N GLU A 541 3.13 -11.45 4.37
CA GLU A 541 4.39 -12.15 4.12
C GLU A 541 5.32 -11.32 3.23
N ALA A 542 4.79 -10.63 2.21
CA ALA A 542 5.60 -9.75 1.37
C ALA A 542 6.27 -8.62 2.18
N VAL A 543 5.55 -8.04 3.15
CA VAL A 543 6.09 -7.00 4.03
C VAL A 543 7.13 -7.59 4.98
N LEU A 544 6.86 -8.76 5.56
CA LEU A 544 7.80 -9.45 6.44
C LEU A 544 9.10 -9.82 5.69
N ALA A 545 8.99 -10.41 4.51
CA ALA A 545 10.13 -10.75 3.65
C ALA A 545 10.92 -9.51 3.25
N PHE A 546 10.25 -8.42 2.85
CA PHE A 546 10.90 -7.14 2.58
C PHE A 546 11.69 -6.63 3.79
N LEU A 547 11.08 -6.64 4.98
CA LEU A 547 11.73 -6.18 6.21
C LEU A 547 12.91 -7.07 6.58
N ALA A 548 12.78 -8.40 6.49
CA ALA A 548 13.88 -9.32 6.75
C ALA A 548 15.06 -9.06 5.81
N ILE A 549 14.81 -8.86 4.51
CA ILE A 549 15.87 -8.56 3.55
C ILE A 549 16.51 -7.20 3.83
N VAL A 550 15.73 -6.15 4.03
CA VAL A 550 16.28 -4.79 4.20
C VAL A 550 16.96 -4.59 5.54
N LEU A 551 16.46 -5.20 6.62
CA LEU A 551 16.97 -4.97 7.97
C LEU A 551 18.00 -6.00 8.42
N TRP A 552 17.88 -7.26 8.00
CA TRP A 552 18.81 -8.30 8.41
C TRP A 552 19.79 -8.65 7.30
N HIS A 553 19.30 -9.04 6.12
CA HIS A 553 20.19 -9.47 5.04
C HIS A 553 21.14 -8.33 4.59
N PHE A 554 20.59 -7.14 4.36
CA PHE A 554 21.38 -5.98 3.95
C PHE A 554 22.35 -5.56 5.04
N TYR A 555 21.94 -5.57 6.30
CA TYR A 555 22.84 -5.26 7.41
C TYR A 555 24.01 -6.26 7.51
N ASN A 556 23.72 -7.56 7.47
CA ASN A 556 24.72 -8.60 7.67
C ASN A 556 25.60 -8.89 6.45
N THR A 557 25.18 -8.51 5.24
CA THR A 557 25.89 -8.84 3.99
C THR A 557 26.39 -7.61 3.22
N HIS A 558 25.56 -6.57 3.11
CA HIS A 558 25.92 -5.36 2.34
C HIS A 558 26.62 -4.36 3.26
N PHE A 559 25.99 -4.03 4.37
CA PHE A 559 26.50 -3.02 5.29
C PHE A 559 27.33 -3.61 6.42
N ASN A 560 27.77 -4.87 6.31
CA ASN A 560 28.60 -5.47 7.34
C ASN A 560 29.95 -4.74 7.45
N PRO A 561 30.31 -4.19 8.61
CA PRO A 561 31.58 -3.50 8.84
C PRO A 561 32.84 -4.32 8.50
N ASP A 562 32.74 -5.65 8.51
CA ASP A 562 33.83 -6.56 8.17
C ASP A 562 34.03 -6.76 6.67
N SER A 563 32.99 -6.56 5.87
CA SER A 563 33.02 -6.74 4.41
C SER A 563 32.48 -5.53 3.65
N PHE A 564 32.48 -4.34 4.26
CA PHE A 564 31.92 -3.12 3.66
C PHE A 564 32.65 -2.73 2.36
N PRO A 565 31.93 -2.35 1.28
CA PRO A 565 30.50 -2.06 1.19
C PRO A 565 29.59 -3.25 0.83
N MET A 566 30.14 -4.45 0.61
CA MET A 566 29.43 -5.74 0.57
C MET A 566 30.42 -6.90 0.36
N SER A 567 30.07 -8.10 0.81
CA SER A 567 30.83 -9.31 0.48
C SER A 567 30.77 -9.63 -1.03
N GLY A 568 31.92 -9.85 -1.68
CA GLY A 568 32.01 -10.18 -3.11
C GLY A 568 31.77 -11.67 -3.44
N VAL A 569 31.45 -12.49 -2.43
CA VAL A 569 31.38 -13.96 -2.55
C VAL A 569 30.22 -14.40 -3.43
N PHE A 570 29.10 -13.67 -3.46
CA PHE A 570 27.98 -13.97 -4.38
C PHE A 570 28.34 -13.74 -5.86
N LEU A 571 29.33 -12.87 -6.15
CA LEU A 571 29.80 -12.59 -7.51
C LEU A 571 31.00 -13.41 -7.93
N THR A 572 31.88 -13.82 -7.02
CA THR A 572 33.07 -14.60 -7.37
C THR A 572 32.88 -16.09 -7.08
N GLY A 573 32.13 -16.41 -6.03
CA GLY A 573 31.95 -17.78 -5.53
C GLY A 573 33.10 -18.28 -4.67
N THR A 574 34.09 -17.44 -4.36
CA THR A 574 35.32 -17.83 -3.66
C THR A 574 35.64 -16.88 -2.51
N MET A 575 36.18 -17.42 -1.42
CA MET A 575 36.65 -16.67 -0.24
C MET A 575 38.16 -16.84 -0.06
N THR A 576 38.84 -15.81 0.42
CA THR A 576 40.26 -15.90 0.83
C THR A 576 40.39 -16.68 2.14
N ARG A 577 41.58 -17.21 2.42
CA ARG A 577 41.89 -17.89 3.69
C ARG A 577 41.57 -17.01 4.91
N GLU A 578 41.95 -15.73 4.88
CA GLU A 578 41.69 -14.79 5.98
C GLU A 578 40.18 -14.55 6.21
N GLU A 579 39.39 -14.49 5.13
CA GLU A 579 37.92 -14.39 5.24
C GLU A 579 37.32 -15.67 5.83
N MET A 580 37.81 -16.84 5.41
CA MET A 580 37.38 -18.13 5.97
C MET A 580 37.75 -18.25 7.46
N GLU A 581 38.93 -17.79 7.87
CA GLU A 581 39.36 -17.83 9.29
C GLU A 581 38.46 -16.95 10.17
N ARG A 582 38.02 -15.81 9.65
CA ARG A 582 37.17 -14.86 10.38
C ARG A 582 35.72 -15.32 10.42
N GLU A 583 35.15 -15.76 9.29
CA GLU A 583 33.71 -16.01 9.17
C GLU A 583 33.34 -17.48 9.38
N HIS A 584 34.23 -18.42 9.06
CA HIS A 584 33.97 -19.87 9.06
C HIS A 584 35.17 -20.69 9.58
N PRO A 585 35.69 -20.41 10.80
CA PRO A 585 36.93 -21.02 11.28
C PRO A 585 36.87 -22.55 11.34
N LEU A 586 35.74 -23.15 11.75
CA LEU A 586 35.65 -24.62 11.85
C LEU A 586 35.55 -25.29 10.46
N GLU A 587 35.04 -24.60 9.45
CA GLU A 587 35.07 -25.12 8.08
C GLU A 587 36.48 -25.07 7.51
N LEU A 588 37.21 -23.97 7.76
CA LEU A 588 38.60 -23.84 7.36
C LEU A 588 39.47 -24.94 7.99
N GLU A 589 39.34 -25.16 9.32
CA GLU A 589 40.07 -26.21 10.04
C GLU A 589 39.86 -27.59 9.39
N ARG A 590 38.63 -27.92 8.95
CA ARG A 590 38.35 -29.21 8.28
C ARG A 590 38.87 -29.28 6.85
N LEU A 591 38.82 -28.18 6.10
CA LEU A 591 39.36 -28.13 4.73
C LEU A 591 40.88 -28.30 4.73
N GLU A 592 41.57 -27.61 5.65
CA GLU A 592 43.02 -27.71 5.80
C GLU A 592 43.44 -29.08 6.34
N ALA A 593 42.66 -29.69 7.25
CA ALA A 593 42.90 -31.06 7.71
C ALA A 593 42.76 -32.09 6.57
N ALA A 594 41.71 -31.99 5.75
CA ALA A 594 41.48 -32.91 4.63
C ALA A 594 42.58 -32.80 3.54
N GLU A 595 43.11 -31.62 3.31
CA GLU A 595 44.25 -31.42 2.41
C GLU A 595 45.57 -31.95 3.00
N GLY A 596 45.77 -31.81 4.32
CA GLY A 596 46.91 -32.38 5.03
C GLY A 596 46.96 -33.90 4.95
N GLU A 597 45.80 -34.56 5.13
CA GLU A 597 45.67 -36.02 5.00
C GLU A 597 45.91 -36.50 3.54
N GLY A 598 45.51 -35.72 2.54
CA GLY A 598 45.74 -36.04 1.12
C GLY A 598 47.18 -35.88 0.61
N THR A 599 48.09 -35.33 1.44
CA THR A 599 49.53 -35.23 1.12
C THR A 599 50.39 -36.32 1.81
N GLY A 600 49.75 -37.23 2.57
CA GLY A 600 50.40 -38.30 3.33
C GLY A 600 50.58 -39.64 2.59
N GLU A 601 49.98 -39.83 1.42
CA GLU A 601 50.25 -40.98 0.55
C GLU A 601 51.08 -40.52 -0.65
N GLY A 602 52.37 -40.92 -0.65
CA GLY A 602 53.26 -40.74 -1.79
C GLY A 602 52.69 -41.37 -3.06
N PRO A 603 53.06 -40.87 -4.25
CA PRO A 603 52.54 -41.40 -5.50
C PRO A 603 52.95 -42.88 -5.63
N PRO A 604 52.04 -43.79 -6.06
CA PRO A 604 52.47 -45.10 -6.51
C PRO A 604 53.34 -44.88 -7.76
N ASP A 605 54.38 -45.69 -7.84
CA ASP A 605 55.46 -45.62 -8.82
C ASP A 605 55.00 -45.26 -10.24
N GLN A 606 55.74 -44.34 -10.86
CA GLN A 606 55.66 -44.09 -12.28
C GLN A 606 55.93 -45.40 -13.03
N GLU A 607 54.88 -45.90 -13.65
CA GLU A 607 54.89 -47.06 -14.53
C GLU A 607 55.86 -46.78 -15.70
N SER A 608 56.93 -47.57 -15.72
CA SER A 608 57.92 -47.68 -16.78
C SER A 608 57.25 -47.93 -18.14
N SER A 609 57.64 -47.14 -19.15
CA SER A 609 57.26 -47.34 -20.55
C SER A 609 57.69 -48.73 -21.07
N PRO A 610 56.89 -49.40 -21.93
CA PRO A 610 57.41 -50.44 -22.83
C PRO A 610 57.78 -49.85 -24.20
N PRO A 611 58.71 -50.51 -24.93
CA PRO A 611 59.37 -49.96 -26.10
C PRO A 611 58.50 -50.04 -27.36
N GLY A 612 58.75 -49.10 -28.28
CA GLY A 612 58.16 -49.12 -29.61
C GLY A 612 58.55 -50.37 -30.42
N SER A 613 57.67 -50.73 -31.35
CA SER A 613 58.04 -51.56 -32.50
C SER A 613 57.31 -51.04 -33.76
N PRO A 614 57.89 -51.26 -34.95
CA PRO A 614 57.73 -50.39 -36.10
C PRO A 614 56.56 -50.77 -37.01
N ARG A 615 56.14 -49.80 -37.83
CA ARG A 615 55.21 -49.98 -38.96
C ARG A 615 55.63 -51.13 -39.88
N PRO A 616 54.66 -51.80 -40.51
CA PRO A 616 54.32 -51.45 -41.90
C PRO A 616 53.03 -50.62 -42.03
#